data_AF-A0A2W4MZF7-F1
#
_entry.id   AF-A0A2W4MZF7-F1
#
_cell.length_a   1.000
_cell.length_b   1.000
_cell.length_c   1.000
_cell.angle_alpha   90.00
_cell.angle_beta   90.00
_cell.angle_gamma   90.00
#
_symmetry.space_group_name_H-M   'P 1'
#
loop_
_entity.id
_entity.type
_entity.pdbx_description
1 polymer ?
#
loop_
_entity_poly.entity_id
_entity_poly.type
_entity_poly.pdbx_seq_one_letter_code
_entity_poly.pdbx_strand_id
1 'polypeptide(L)'
;NILNFGPESSGKTTLALHVVAEAQKRGGICGFIDAEHALDPVYARKLGVKVDDLLVSQPDTGEQALEIADTLVRSGAIDVLVVDSVAALTPKAELEGEMGESLPGMQARLMSQALRKLTASISKSRCMVIFINQIRMKIGVMFGNPETTPGGNALKFYASVRLDIRRIGQIKERDEVVGNQTRVKVVKNKVAPPFKQVEFDIMYGEGISRTGEIIDLGVKAGIIEKSGAWFSFDGQRIGQGRENTKAFLKENPQIAEKIEQAIRQNAGIIVDRMLAQPDEEEVTEAVDPEDAAPVAGRGRR
;
A
#
# COMPACT_ATOMS: atom_id res chain seq x y z
N ASN A 1 9.68 1.48 7.92
CA ASN A 1 9.55 0.38 6.95
C ASN A 1 8.11 -0.07 6.83
N ILE A 2 7.56 0.06 5.63
CA ILE A 2 6.28 -0.52 5.21
C ILE A 2 6.58 -1.52 4.09
N LEU A 3 5.94 -2.68 4.12
CA LEU A 3 5.97 -3.64 3.01
C LEU A 3 4.59 -3.68 2.35
N ASN A 4 4.53 -3.36 1.06
CA ASN A 4 3.33 -3.43 0.24
C ASN A 4 3.48 -4.58 -0.76
N PHE A 5 2.69 -5.64 -0.60
CA PHE A 5 2.80 -6.84 -1.44
C PHE A 5 1.43 -7.31 -1.93
N GLY A 6 1.42 -8.06 -3.02
CA GLY A 6 0.19 -8.48 -3.67
C GLY A 6 0.43 -9.01 -5.09
N PRO A 7 -0.61 -9.57 -5.73
CA PRO A 7 -0.55 -10.03 -7.11
C PRO A 7 -0.14 -8.93 -8.10
N GLU A 8 0.27 -9.32 -9.29
CA GLU A 8 0.48 -8.37 -10.38
C GLU A 8 -0.79 -7.57 -10.66
N SER A 9 -0.62 -6.31 -11.08
CA SER A 9 -1.74 -5.39 -11.37
C SER A 9 -2.74 -5.17 -10.21
N SER A 10 -2.37 -5.47 -8.97
CA SER A 10 -3.24 -5.22 -7.80
C SER A 10 -3.29 -3.76 -7.35
N GLY A 11 -2.39 -2.91 -7.88
CA GLY A 11 -2.31 -1.48 -7.54
C GLY A 11 -1.19 -1.10 -6.56
N LYS A 12 -0.19 -1.97 -6.36
CA LYS A 12 0.97 -1.72 -5.47
C LYS A 12 1.67 -0.40 -5.75
N THR A 13 2.12 -0.20 -6.99
CA THR A 13 2.82 1.01 -7.44
C THR A 13 1.89 2.22 -7.40
N THR A 14 0.62 2.08 -7.80
CA THR A 14 -0.39 3.15 -7.67
C THR A 14 -0.52 3.61 -6.21
N LEU A 15 -0.65 2.70 -5.26
CA LEU A 15 -0.74 3.03 -3.83
C LEU A 15 0.52 3.75 -3.34
N ALA A 16 1.71 3.30 -3.74
CA ALA A 16 2.96 3.95 -3.37
C ALA A 16 3.09 5.36 -3.97
N LEU A 17 2.70 5.55 -5.23
CA LEU A 17 2.69 6.86 -5.89
C LEU A 17 1.71 7.84 -5.24
N HIS A 18 0.55 7.37 -4.74
CA HIS A 18 -0.34 8.20 -3.94
C HIS A 18 0.30 8.65 -2.63
N VAL A 19 1.06 7.78 -1.95
CA VAL A 19 1.79 8.18 -0.73
C VAL A 19 2.86 9.23 -1.07
N VAL A 20 3.57 9.06 -2.18
CA VAL A 20 4.55 10.05 -2.67
C VAL A 20 3.88 11.39 -2.98
N ALA A 21 2.76 11.38 -3.71
CA ALA A 21 2.02 12.60 -4.06
C ALA A 21 1.53 13.33 -2.80
N GLU A 22 1.00 12.61 -1.82
CA GLU A 22 0.55 13.19 -0.54
C GLU A 22 1.70 13.74 0.31
N ALA A 23 2.87 13.11 0.29
CA ALA A 23 4.06 13.63 0.96
C ALA A 23 4.57 14.91 0.28
N GLN A 24 4.66 14.94 -1.05
CA GLN A 24 5.06 16.13 -1.81
C GLN A 24 4.09 17.31 -1.63
N LYS A 25 2.78 17.05 -1.55
CA LYS A 25 1.77 18.09 -1.24
C LYS A 25 2.02 18.74 0.12
N ARG A 26 2.58 18.01 1.08
CA ARG A 26 2.96 18.52 2.41
C ARG A 26 4.36 19.14 2.43
N GLY A 27 4.99 19.30 1.27
CA GLY A 27 6.35 19.85 1.14
C GLY A 27 7.47 18.85 1.45
N GLY A 28 7.15 17.56 1.58
CA GLY A 28 8.14 16.52 1.81
C GLY A 28 8.92 16.16 0.55
N ILE A 29 10.16 15.73 0.74
CA ILE A 29 11.04 15.28 -0.35
C ILE A 29 10.90 13.77 -0.50
N CYS A 30 10.67 13.32 -1.74
CA CYS A 30 10.43 11.92 -2.05
C CYS A 30 11.49 11.34 -2.96
N GLY A 31 11.79 10.05 -2.78
CA GLY A 31 12.63 9.27 -3.67
C GLY A 31 11.95 8.00 -4.14
N PHE A 32 12.35 7.52 -5.30
CA PHE A 32 11.85 6.30 -5.93
C PHE A 32 13.01 5.51 -6.54
N ILE A 33 13.23 4.30 -6.04
CA ILE A 33 14.21 3.36 -6.58
C ILE A 33 13.45 2.38 -7.46
N ASP A 34 13.54 2.57 -8.77
CA ASP A 34 12.85 1.80 -9.81
C ASP A 34 13.78 0.69 -10.31
N ALA A 35 13.83 -0.40 -9.56
CA ALA A 35 14.56 -1.62 -9.93
C ALA A 35 13.81 -2.45 -10.99
N GLU A 36 12.49 -2.27 -11.14
CA GLU A 36 11.73 -2.92 -12.22
C GLU A 36 11.83 -2.16 -13.57
N HIS A 37 12.42 -0.97 -13.60
CA HIS A 37 12.48 -0.08 -14.77
C HIS A 37 11.10 0.17 -15.40
N ALA A 38 10.06 0.23 -14.57
CA ALA A 38 8.66 0.22 -14.98
C ALA A 38 7.89 1.48 -14.54
N LEU A 39 8.56 2.45 -13.91
CA LEU A 39 7.92 3.69 -13.50
C LEU A 39 7.52 4.53 -14.72
N ASP A 40 6.21 4.74 -14.92
CA ASP A 40 5.68 5.66 -15.93
C ASP A 40 5.55 7.10 -15.36
N PRO A 41 6.36 8.07 -15.83
CA PRO A 41 6.30 9.46 -15.39
C PRO A 41 4.99 10.17 -15.75
N VAL A 42 4.35 9.77 -16.86
CA VAL A 42 3.06 10.35 -17.30
C VAL A 42 1.96 9.91 -16.35
N TYR A 43 1.90 8.62 -16.02
CA TYR A 43 0.96 8.10 -15.05
C TYR A 43 1.19 8.69 -13.66
N ALA A 44 2.44 8.76 -13.18
CA ALA A 44 2.77 9.38 -11.88
C ALA A 44 2.28 10.83 -11.79
N ARG A 45 2.47 11.64 -12.84
CA ARG A 45 1.94 13.01 -12.92
C ARG A 45 0.42 13.06 -12.78
N LYS A 46 -0.31 12.14 -13.44
CA LYS A 46 -1.78 12.06 -13.32
C LYS A 46 -2.23 11.75 -11.89
N LEU A 47 -1.45 10.96 -11.14
CA LEU A 47 -1.72 10.69 -9.71
C LEU A 47 -1.34 11.85 -8.78
N GLY A 48 -0.82 12.96 -9.33
CA GLY A 48 -0.45 14.16 -8.58
C GLY A 48 0.98 14.16 -8.05
N VAL A 49 1.84 13.25 -8.53
CA VAL A 49 3.28 13.28 -8.23
C VAL A 49 3.93 14.43 -9.00
N LYS A 50 4.68 15.27 -8.28
CA LYS A 50 5.60 16.26 -8.88
C LYS A 50 6.85 15.52 -9.33
N VAL A 51 6.79 14.99 -10.54
CA VAL A 51 7.85 14.14 -11.11
C VAL A 51 9.19 14.88 -11.21
N ASP A 52 9.16 16.18 -11.52
CA ASP A 52 10.40 16.97 -11.66
C ASP A 52 11.13 17.16 -10.31
N ASP A 53 10.39 17.03 -9.20
CA ASP A 53 10.90 17.09 -7.82
C ASP A 53 11.15 15.69 -7.22
N LEU A 54 10.87 14.62 -7.96
CA LEU A 54 11.01 13.24 -7.48
C LEU A 54 12.43 12.74 -7.76
N LEU A 55 13.17 12.33 -6.72
CA LEU A 55 14.47 11.70 -6.91
C LEU A 55 14.28 10.27 -7.41
N VAL A 56 14.54 10.03 -8.68
CA VAL A 56 14.43 8.70 -9.29
C VAL A 56 15.83 8.09 -9.46
N SER A 57 15.98 6.83 -9.06
CA SER A 57 17.18 6.04 -9.31
C SER A 57 16.81 4.72 -9.96
N GLN A 58 17.53 4.37 -11.03
CA GLN A 58 17.42 3.09 -11.71
C GLN A 58 18.74 2.33 -11.53
N PRO A 59 18.83 1.45 -10.52
CA PRO A 59 20.07 0.74 -10.20
C PRO A 59 20.28 -0.47 -11.11
N ASP A 60 21.54 -0.81 -11.34
CA ASP A 60 21.98 -1.99 -12.09
C ASP A 60 21.95 -3.27 -11.23
N THR A 61 22.16 -3.16 -9.92
CA THR A 61 22.19 -4.32 -9.00
C THR A 61 21.42 -4.08 -7.70
N GLY A 62 21.02 -5.16 -7.04
CA GLY A 62 20.35 -5.13 -5.74
C GLY A 62 21.19 -4.50 -4.64
N GLU A 63 22.51 -4.72 -4.63
CA GLU A 63 23.43 -4.05 -3.71
C GLU A 63 23.41 -2.53 -3.90
N GLN A 64 23.56 -2.08 -5.15
CA GLN A 64 23.57 -0.67 -5.49
C GLN A 64 22.25 0.01 -5.09
N ALA A 65 21.12 -0.63 -5.40
CA ALA A 65 19.80 -0.15 -5.01
C ALA A 65 19.69 0.08 -3.49
N LEU A 66 20.15 -0.88 -2.69
CA LEU A 66 20.05 -0.82 -1.23
C LEU A 66 21.08 0.15 -0.61
N GLU A 67 22.24 0.35 -1.25
CA GLU A 67 23.22 1.37 -0.86
C GLU A 67 22.73 2.79 -1.15
N ILE A 68 22.09 3.00 -2.31
CA ILE A 68 21.42 4.26 -2.64
C ILE A 68 20.31 4.54 -1.63
N ALA A 69 19.49 3.53 -1.31
CA ALA A 69 18.45 3.65 -0.29
C ALA A 69 19.01 4.07 1.07
N ASP A 70 20.07 3.42 1.55
CA ASP A 70 20.69 3.76 2.84
C ASP A 70 21.32 5.15 2.83
N THR A 71 21.96 5.55 1.72
CA THR A 71 22.56 6.88 1.56
C THR A 71 21.49 7.98 1.61
N LEU A 72 20.41 7.81 0.85
CA LEU A 72 19.28 8.74 0.82
C LEU A 72 18.63 8.88 2.19
N VAL A 73 18.36 7.77 2.88
CA VAL A 73 17.78 7.79 4.24
C VAL A 73 18.73 8.45 5.25
N ARG A 74 20.02 8.14 5.18
CA ARG A 74 21.05 8.67 6.10
C ARG A 74 21.27 10.17 5.92
N SER A 75 21.05 10.71 4.72
CA SER A 75 21.12 12.16 4.47
C SER A 75 20.14 12.96 5.34
N GLY A 76 19.05 12.32 5.79
CA GLY A 76 17.99 12.97 6.56
C GLY A 76 17.10 13.91 5.73
N ALA A 77 17.37 14.05 4.43
CA ALA A 77 16.62 14.93 3.54
C ALA A 77 15.35 14.29 2.97
N ILE A 78 15.24 12.96 2.97
CA ILE A 78 14.10 12.24 2.36
C ILE A 78 13.04 11.91 3.41
N ASP A 79 11.80 12.27 3.12
CA ASP A 79 10.64 11.96 3.95
C ASP A 79 9.99 10.63 3.55
N VAL A 80 9.94 10.34 2.24
CA VAL A 80 9.38 9.08 1.70
C VAL A 80 10.31 8.51 0.65
N LEU A 81 10.68 7.23 0.80
CA LEU A 81 11.45 6.48 -0.17
C LEU A 81 10.69 5.22 -0.58
N VAL A 82 10.47 5.02 -1.87
CA VAL A 82 9.87 3.80 -2.43
C VAL A 82 10.95 2.95 -3.09
N VAL A 83 10.90 1.63 -2.90
CA VAL A 83 11.73 0.65 -3.60
C VAL A 83 10.80 -0.29 -4.37
N ASP A 84 10.78 -0.15 -5.71
CA ASP A 84 9.95 -0.92 -6.63
C ASP A 84 10.84 -1.73 -7.59
N SER A 85 11.04 -3.03 -7.39
CA SER A 85 10.52 -3.88 -6.30
C SER A 85 11.61 -4.77 -5.72
N VAL A 86 11.34 -5.35 -4.56
CA VAL A 86 12.25 -6.30 -3.90
C VAL A 86 12.55 -7.51 -4.78
N ALA A 87 11.61 -7.93 -5.62
CA ALA A 87 11.80 -9.06 -6.52
C ALA A 87 12.90 -8.79 -7.55
N ALA A 88 13.06 -7.53 -7.98
CA ALA A 88 14.05 -7.09 -8.95
C ALA A 88 15.40 -6.69 -8.34
N LEU A 89 15.57 -6.81 -7.02
CA LEU A 89 16.85 -6.57 -6.35
C LEU A 89 17.80 -7.77 -6.54
N THR A 90 18.27 -7.95 -7.77
CA THR A 90 19.13 -9.07 -8.17
C THR A 90 20.57 -8.82 -7.70
N PRO A 91 21.18 -9.72 -6.91
CA PRO A 91 22.57 -9.60 -6.50
C PRO A 91 23.51 -9.54 -7.71
N LYS A 92 24.59 -8.75 -7.61
CA LYS A 92 25.58 -8.63 -8.70
C LYS A 92 26.11 -9.97 -9.21
N ALA A 93 26.41 -10.89 -8.30
CA ALA A 93 26.92 -12.22 -8.64
C ALA A 93 25.91 -13.08 -9.43
N GLU A 94 24.61 -12.83 -9.27
CA GLU A 94 23.56 -13.52 -10.03
C GLU A 94 23.41 -12.92 -11.44
N LEU A 95 23.62 -11.60 -11.59
CA LEU A 95 23.63 -10.93 -12.90
C LEU A 95 24.86 -11.28 -13.75
N GLU A 96 26.01 -11.49 -13.12
CA GLU A 96 27.27 -11.86 -13.79
C GLU A 96 27.39 -13.37 -14.05
N GLY A 97 26.55 -14.19 -13.42
CA GLY A 97 26.52 -15.64 -13.55
C GLY A 97 25.84 -16.13 -14.83
N GLU A 98 25.97 -17.42 -15.13
CA GLU A 98 25.30 -18.03 -16.28
C GLU A 98 23.83 -18.36 -15.99
N MET A 99 22.96 -18.24 -16.99
CA MET A 99 21.55 -18.63 -16.84
C MET A 99 21.44 -20.10 -16.46
N GLY A 100 20.84 -20.38 -15.29
CA GLY A 100 20.70 -21.73 -14.75
C GLY A 100 21.72 -22.08 -13.68
N GLU A 101 22.72 -21.22 -13.43
CA GLU A 101 23.57 -21.34 -12.26
C GLU A 101 22.75 -21.10 -10.99
N SER A 102 22.73 -22.10 -10.10
CA SER A 102 21.94 -22.03 -8.88
C SER A 102 22.76 -21.40 -7.76
N LEU A 103 22.36 -20.22 -7.30
CA LEU A 103 22.89 -19.56 -6.10
C LEU A 103 21.79 -19.36 -5.04
N PRO A 104 21.34 -20.44 -4.36
CA PRO A 104 20.18 -20.39 -3.48
C PRO A 104 20.35 -19.38 -2.35
N GLY A 105 19.37 -18.48 -2.20
CA GLY A 105 19.27 -17.59 -1.04
C GLY A 105 20.20 -16.38 -1.05
N MET A 106 20.89 -16.08 -2.16
CA MET A 106 21.72 -14.88 -2.28
C MET A 106 20.92 -13.59 -2.01
N GLN A 107 19.78 -13.42 -2.66
CA GLN A 107 18.89 -12.28 -2.44
C GLN A 107 18.42 -12.17 -0.98
N ALA A 108 18.10 -13.30 -0.33
CA ALA A 108 17.67 -13.31 1.07
C ALA A 108 18.78 -12.86 2.04
N ARG A 109 20.03 -13.24 1.76
CA ARG A 109 21.21 -12.81 2.54
C ARG A 109 21.48 -11.32 2.35
N LEU A 110 21.43 -10.85 1.09
CA LEU A 110 21.56 -9.43 0.74
C LEU A 110 20.53 -8.59 1.49
N MET A 111 19.24 -8.95 1.40
CA MET A 111 18.16 -8.26 2.10
C MET A 111 18.34 -8.27 3.61
N SER A 112 18.74 -9.39 4.20
CA SER A 112 18.99 -9.49 5.64
C SER A 112 20.09 -8.55 6.12
N GLN A 113 21.18 -8.43 5.37
CA GLN A 113 22.30 -7.55 5.68
C GLN A 113 21.92 -6.08 5.49
N ALA A 114 21.31 -5.76 4.35
CA ALA A 114 20.89 -4.41 4.01
C ALA A 114 19.85 -3.87 4.99
N LEU A 115 18.78 -4.63 5.27
CA LEU A 115 17.72 -4.19 6.19
C LEU A 115 18.22 -3.97 7.61
N ARG A 116 19.25 -4.71 8.06
CA ARG A 116 19.87 -4.47 9.37
C ARG A 116 20.52 -3.09 9.43
N LYS A 117 21.25 -2.69 8.38
CA LYS A 117 21.87 -1.35 8.27
C LYS A 117 20.79 -0.27 8.10
N LEU A 118 19.90 -0.48 7.13
CA LEU A 118 18.86 0.47 6.76
C LEU A 118 17.91 0.75 7.93
N THR A 119 17.54 -0.26 8.73
CA THR A 119 16.67 -0.06 9.89
C THR A 119 17.31 0.89 10.92
N ALA A 120 18.63 0.80 11.12
CA ALA A 120 19.34 1.70 12.02
C ALA A 120 19.44 3.14 11.46
N SER A 121 19.54 3.29 10.15
CA SER A 121 19.46 4.60 9.48
C SER A 121 18.04 5.18 9.57
N ILE A 122 17.02 4.35 9.30
CA ILE A 122 15.61 4.74 9.34
C ILE A 122 15.21 5.23 10.72
N SER A 123 15.60 4.53 11.79
CA SER A 123 15.20 4.91 13.15
C SER A 123 15.76 6.26 13.61
N LYS A 124 16.85 6.71 12.98
CA LYS A 124 17.46 8.03 13.22
C LYS A 124 16.92 9.10 12.26
N SER A 125 16.48 8.69 11.08
CA SER A 125 15.80 9.56 10.13
C SER A 125 14.31 9.68 10.46
N ARG A 126 13.62 10.67 9.88
CA ARG A 126 12.15 10.69 9.84
C ARG A 126 11.60 10.14 8.52
N CYS A 127 12.40 9.33 7.82
CA CYS A 127 12.06 8.77 6.51
C CYS A 127 11.13 7.55 6.64
N MET A 128 10.03 7.58 5.91
CA MET A 128 9.21 6.41 5.62
C MET A 128 9.79 5.67 4.41
N VAL A 129 10.19 4.42 4.59
CA VAL A 129 10.62 3.56 3.47
C VAL A 129 9.54 2.52 3.16
N ILE A 130 9.12 2.46 1.90
CA ILE A 130 8.10 1.55 1.36
C ILE A 130 8.80 0.58 0.41
N PHE A 131 8.73 -0.72 0.72
CA PHE A 131 9.15 -1.77 -0.19
C PHE A 131 7.93 -2.34 -0.91
N ILE A 132 7.98 -2.36 -2.24
CA ILE A 132 7.01 -3.08 -3.06
C ILE A 132 7.53 -4.49 -3.28
N ASN A 133 6.64 -5.48 -3.19
CA ASN A 133 7.00 -6.87 -3.45
C ASN A 133 5.89 -7.63 -4.17
N GLN A 134 6.29 -8.68 -4.88
CA GLN A 134 5.38 -9.56 -5.59
C GLN A 134 5.06 -10.80 -4.75
N ILE A 135 3.96 -11.46 -5.06
CA ILE A 135 3.65 -12.78 -4.52
C ILE A 135 4.29 -13.85 -5.44
N ARG A 136 4.80 -14.91 -4.83
CA ARG A 136 5.24 -16.16 -5.45
C ARG A 136 4.58 -17.32 -4.72
N MET A 137 4.56 -18.50 -5.32
CA MET A 137 4.08 -19.72 -4.65
C MET A 137 5.26 -20.59 -4.23
N LYS A 138 5.22 -21.12 -3.00
CA LYS A 138 6.17 -22.15 -2.55
C LYS A 138 5.74 -23.50 -3.14
N ILE A 139 6.63 -24.09 -3.94
CA ILE A 139 6.43 -25.44 -4.48
C ILE A 139 6.51 -26.45 -3.31
N GLY A 140 5.57 -27.39 -3.27
CA GLY A 140 5.59 -28.51 -2.31
C GLY A 140 4.83 -28.29 -0.99
N VAL A 141 4.14 -27.15 -0.82
CA VAL A 141 3.24 -26.93 0.33
C VAL A 141 1.90 -27.62 0.05
N MET A 142 1.59 -28.68 0.79
CA MET A 142 0.32 -29.43 0.68
C MET A 142 -0.76 -28.96 1.67
N PHE A 143 -0.39 -28.21 2.71
CA PHE A 143 -1.28 -27.68 3.74
C PHE A 143 -0.87 -26.26 4.13
N GLY A 144 -1.86 -25.37 4.30
CA GLY A 144 -1.66 -23.94 4.62
C GLY A 144 -1.50 -23.05 3.39
N ASN A 145 -1.29 -21.75 3.62
CA ASN A 145 -1.14 -20.76 2.54
C ASN A 145 0.19 -20.96 1.79
N PRO A 146 0.18 -21.27 0.47
CA PRO A 146 1.39 -21.47 -0.32
C PRO A 146 2.06 -20.16 -0.75
N GLU A 147 1.43 -19.01 -0.52
CA GLU A 147 1.96 -17.71 -0.94
C GLU A 147 3.22 -17.31 -0.15
N THR A 148 4.16 -16.70 -0.86
CA THR A 148 5.40 -16.18 -0.30
C THR A 148 5.86 -14.94 -1.05
N THR A 149 6.88 -14.27 -0.53
CA THR A 149 7.42 -13.04 -1.12
C THR A 149 8.93 -13.19 -1.35
N PRO A 150 9.48 -12.72 -2.49
CA PRO A 150 10.91 -12.64 -2.74
C PRO A 150 11.69 -11.88 -1.66
N GLY A 151 13.01 -12.08 -1.60
CA GLY A 151 13.89 -11.41 -0.63
C GLY A 151 13.99 -12.07 0.76
N GLY A 152 13.41 -13.26 0.93
CA GLY A 152 13.45 -14.02 2.19
C GLY A 152 12.63 -13.40 3.32
N ASN A 153 12.84 -13.89 4.55
CA ASN A 153 11.98 -13.53 5.69
C ASN A 153 12.35 -12.20 6.37
N ALA A 154 13.54 -11.65 6.12
CA ALA A 154 14.02 -10.46 6.83
C ALA A 154 13.03 -9.28 6.72
N LEU A 155 12.54 -9.01 5.51
CA LEU A 155 11.63 -7.88 5.28
C LEU A 155 10.32 -8.03 6.05
N LYS A 156 9.79 -9.26 6.17
CA LYS A 156 8.60 -9.55 6.99
C LYS A 156 8.83 -9.09 8.43
N PHE A 157 9.98 -9.41 9.03
CA PHE A 157 10.31 -9.07 10.42
C PHE A 157 10.58 -7.58 10.65
N TYR A 158 11.36 -6.97 9.76
CA TYR A 158 11.76 -5.55 9.83
C TYR A 158 10.64 -4.57 9.46
N ALA A 159 9.65 -5.00 8.68
CA ALA A 159 8.47 -4.18 8.41
C ALA A 159 7.68 -3.87 9.70
N SER A 160 7.37 -2.58 9.90
CA SER A 160 6.47 -2.13 10.96
C SER A 160 5.01 -2.31 10.57
N VAL A 161 4.71 -2.13 9.29
CA VAL A 161 3.39 -2.35 8.69
C VAL A 161 3.55 -3.21 7.44
N ARG A 162 2.68 -4.21 7.27
CA ARG A 162 2.57 -4.99 6.04
C ARG A 162 1.16 -4.87 5.48
N LEU A 163 1.07 -4.59 4.19
CA LEU A 163 -0.15 -4.43 3.43
C LEU A 163 -0.22 -5.53 2.37
N ASP A 164 -1.28 -6.32 2.39
CA ASP A 164 -1.67 -7.23 1.31
C ASP A 164 -2.72 -6.53 0.45
N ILE A 165 -2.36 -6.18 -0.78
CA ILE A 165 -3.22 -5.48 -1.73
C ILE A 165 -3.67 -6.43 -2.85
N ARG A 166 -4.98 -6.57 -3.02
CA ARG A 166 -5.60 -7.47 -4.01
C ARG A 166 -6.67 -6.74 -4.81
N ARG A 167 -6.72 -7.04 -6.11
CA ARG A 167 -7.89 -6.71 -6.93
C ARG A 167 -9.00 -7.72 -6.62
N ILE A 168 -10.16 -7.23 -6.18
CA ILE A 168 -11.33 -8.06 -5.84
C ILE A 168 -12.43 -7.97 -6.91
N GLY A 169 -12.40 -6.97 -7.77
CA GLY A 169 -13.40 -6.80 -8.83
C GLY A 169 -12.96 -5.82 -9.92
N GLN A 170 -13.78 -5.75 -10.97
CA GLN A 170 -13.64 -4.76 -12.06
C GLN A 170 -14.77 -3.75 -11.97
N ILE A 171 -14.45 -2.49 -12.26
CA ILE A 171 -15.42 -1.41 -12.37
C ILE A 171 -15.67 -1.19 -13.86
N LYS A 172 -16.93 -1.31 -14.27
CA LYS A 172 -17.36 -1.17 -15.66
C LYS A 172 -18.29 0.02 -15.82
N GLU A 173 -18.06 0.78 -16.87
CA GLU A 173 -19.02 1.76 -17.37
C GLU A 173 -19.53 1.27 -18.72
N ARG A 174 -20.81 0.87 -18.74
CA ARG A 174 -21.39 0.12 -19.87
C ARG A 174 -20.58 -1.17 -20.13
N ASP A 175 -19.87 -1.25 -21.25
CA ASP A 175 -19.07 -2.41 -21.65
C ASP A 175 -17.55 -2.21 -21.43
N GLU A 176 -17.11 -1.01 -21.05
CA GLU A 176 -15.69 -0.70 -20.86
C GLU A 176 -15.25 -0.85 -19.40
N VAL A 177 -14.10 -1.48 -19.17
CA VAL A 177 -13.49 -1.58 -17.84
C VAL A 177 -12.72 -0.30 -17.55
N VAL A 178 -13.26 0.52 -16.65
CA VAL A 178 -12.72 1.85 -16.31
C VAL A 178 -11.88 1.86 -15.04
N GLY A 179 -11.87 0.76 -14.29
CA GLY A 179 -11.08 0.64 -13.07
C GLY A 179 -11.18 -0.73 -12.41
N ASN A 180 -10.57 -0.82 -11.23
CA ASN A 180 -10.54 -2.01 -10.40
C ASN A 180 -11.07 -1.69 -9.01
N GLN A 181 -11.84 -2.61 -8.44
CA GLN A 181 -12.14 -2.60 -7.01
C GLN A 181 -11.00 -3.33 -6.30
N THR A 182 -10.41 -2.67 -5.31
CA THR A 182 -9.19 -3.13 -4.64
C THR A 182 -9.43 -3.23 -3.14
N ARG A 183 -8.94 -4.31 -2.53
CA ARG A 183 -8.92 -4.53 -1.08
C ARG A 183 -7.48 -4.47 -0.60
N VAL A 184 -7.25 -3.77 0.51
CA VAL A 184 -5.98 -3.76 1.22
C VAL A 184 -6.19 -4.26 2.64
N LYS A 185 -5.51 -5.34 3.00
CA LYS A 185 -5.51 -5.93 4.35
C LYS A 185 -4.20 -5.61 5.07
N VAL A 186 -4.30 -5.12 6.31
CA VAL A 186 -3.12 -4.85 7.15
C VAL A 186 -2.71 -6.14 7.86
N VAL A 187 -1.93 -6.99 7.19
CA VAL A 187 -1.55 -8.31 7.73
C VAL A 187 -0.55 -8.23 8.90
N LYS A 188 0.14 -7.09 9.04
CA LYS A 188 1.01 -6.81 10.20
C LYS A 188 0.98 -5.34 10.54
N ASN A 189 0.90 -5.03 11.83
CA ASN A 189 0.92 -3.66 12.32
C ASN A 189 1.58 -3.60 13.70
N LYS A 190 2.67 -2.83 13.82
CA LYS A 190 3.38 -2.58 15.09
C LYS A 190 2.95 -1.29 15.80
N VAL A 191 2.09 -0.47 15.19
CA VAL A 191 1.70 0.85 15.71
C VAL A 191 0.22 0.96 16.07
N ALA A 192 -0.61 0.02 15.62
CA ALA A 192 -2.05 -0.06 15.90
C ALA A 192 -2.53 -1.52 15.74
N PRO A 193 -3.78 -1.85 16.09
CA PRO A 193 -4.31 -3.20 15.88
C PRO A 193 -4.19 -3.65 14.42
N PRO A 194 -3.66 -4.86 14.15
CA PRO A 194 -3.56 -5.43 12.80
C PRO A 194 -4.91 -5.97 12.30
N PHE A 195 -4.89 -6.56 11.09
CA PHE A 195 -5.96 -7.30 10.42
C PHE A 195 -7.19 -6.52 9.98
N LYS A 196 -7.16 -5.20 10.13
CA LYS A 196 -8.14 -4.33 9.47
C LYS A 196 -7.97 -4.38 7.96
N GLN A 197 -9.08 -4.26 7.25
CA GLN A 197 -9.11 -4.17 5.79
C GLN A 197 -9.86 -2.93 5.35
N VAL A 198 -9.48 -2.41 4.19
CA VAL A 198 -10.15 -1.32 3.51
C VAL A 198 -10.37 -1.70 2.04
N GLU A 199 -11.49 -1.28 1.50
CA GLU A 199 -11.83 -1.45 0.09
C GLU A 199 -12.00 -0.08 -0.54
N PHE A 200 -11.43 0.10 -1.72
CA PHE A 200 -11.51 1.33 -2.48
C PHE A 200 -11.39 1.05 -3.98
N ASP A 201 -11.78 2.04 -4.77
CA ASP A 201 -11.74 1.96 -6.22
C ASP A 201 -10.41 2.56 -6.72
N ILE A 202 -9.72 1.86 -7.63
CA ILE A 202 -8.62 2.40 -8.42
C ILE A 202 -9.12 2.60 -9.85
N MET A 203 -9.30 3.85 -10.25
CA MET A 203 -9.75 4.24 -11.59
C MET A 203 -8.54 4.40 -12.52
N TYR A 204 -8.63 3.88 -13.75
CA TYR A 204 -7.51 3.97 -14.70
C TYR A 204 -7.25 5.42 -15.12
N GLY A 205 -5.99 5.84 -15.01
CA GLY A 205 -5.58 7.21 -15.33
C GLY A 205 -5.94 8.28 -14.29
N GLU A 206 -6.73 7.97 -13.27
CA GLU A 206 -7.04 8.89 -12.16
C GLU A 206 -6.45 8.43 -10.81
N GLY A 207 -6.27 7.12 -10.59
CA GLY A 207 -5.79 6.56 -9.34
C GLY A 207 -6.91 6.21 -8.35
N ILE A 208 -6.59 6.26 -7.06
CA ILE A 208 -7.53 5.95 -5.97
C ILE A 208 -8.65 6.99 -5.96
N SER A 209 -9.90 6.52 -6.00
CA SER A 209 -11.09 7.37 -6.05
C SER A 209 -11.44 7.95 -4.67
N ARG A 210 -10.88 9.12 -4.34
CA ARG A 210 -11.19 9.85 -3.09
C ARG A 210 -12.69 10.08 -2.89
N THR A 211 -13.43 10.46 -3.95
CA THR A 211 -14.88 10.70 -3.84
C THR A 211 -15.66 9.41 -3.60
N GLY A 212 -15.23 8.29 -4.18
CA GLY A 212 -15.80 6.98 -3.87
C GLY A 212 -15.63 6.61 -2.40
N GLU A 213 -14.41 6.77 -1.86
CA GLU A 213 -14.12 6.50 -0.45
C GLU A 213 -14.93 7.40 0.50
N ILE A 214 -15.05 8.69 0.19
CA ILE A 214 -15.87 9.62 0.99
C ILE A 214 -17.33 9.13 1.08
N ILE A 215 -17.89 8.65 -0.03
CA ILE A 215 -19.26 8.12 -0.05
C ILE A 215 -19.36 6.86 0.82
N ASP A 216 -18.49 5.88 0.57
CA ASP A 216 -18.59 4.57 1.23
C ASP A 216 -18.34 4.69 2.74
N LEU A 217 -17.33 5.47 3.14
CA LEU A 217 -17.05 5.75 4.55
C LEU A 217 -18.13 6.62 5.18
N GLY A 218 -18.67 7.60 4.44
CA GLY A 218 -19.76 8.45 4.92
C GLY A 218 -21.02 7.66 5.21
N VAL A 219 -21.38 6.69 4.36
CA VAL A 219 -22.52 5.79 4.60
C VAL A 219 -22.24 4.88 5.80
N LYS A 220 -21.05 4.26 5.87
CA LYS A 220 -20.68 3.39 7.02
C LYS A 220 -20.67 4.15 8.36
N ALA A 221 -20.28 5.42 8.34
CA ALA A 221 -20.31 6.31 9.50
C ALA A 221 -21.73 6.78 9.87
N GLY A 222 -22.70 6.69 8.94
CA GLY A 222 -24.04 7.27 9.10
C GLY A 222 -24.06 8.78 8.90
N ILE A 223 -23.03 9.34 8.27
CA ILE A 223 -22.93 10.76 7.90
C ILE A 223 -23.67 11.02 6.58
N ILE A 224 -23.57 10.08 5.64
CA ILE A 224 -24.37 10.07 4.42
C ILE A 224 -25.51 9.08 4.62
N GLU A 225 -26.74 9.54 4.42
CA GLU A 225 -27.93 8.71 4.46
C GLU A 225 -28.16 8.06 3.09
N LYS A 226 -28.45 6.76 3.07
CA LYS A 226 -28.80 6.02 1.87
C LYS A 226 -30.24 5.53 1.96
N SER A 227 -31.13 6.05 1.12
CA SER A 227 -32.53 5.62 1.00
C SER A 227 -32.78 5.01 -0.38
N GLY A 228 -32.75 3.69 -0.45
CA GLY A 228 -32.79 2.96 -1.72
C GLY A 228 -31.57 3.30 -2.58
N ALA A 229 -31.81 3.92 -3.74
CA ALA A 229 -30.75 4.39 -4.64
C ALA A 229 -30.29 5.83 -4.35
N TRP A 230 -30.98 6.58 -3.47
CA TRP A 230 -30.67 7.98 -3.20
C TRP A 230 -29.67 8.14 -2.06
N PHE A 231 -28.72 9.04 -2.24
CA PHE A 231 -27.76 9.48 -1.23
C PHE A 231 -28.10 10.90 -0.80
N SER A 232 -28.10 11.13 0.51
CA SER A 232 -28.39 12.44 1.11
C SER A 232 -27.31 12.80 2.14
N PHE A 233 -26.98 14.08 2.22
CA PHE A 233 -26.11 14.63 3.25
C PHE A 233 -26.79 15.87 3.84
N ASP A 234 -26.88 15.95 5.16
CA ASP A 234 -27.51 17.07 5.89
C ASP A 234 -28.95 17.39 5.39
N GLY A 235 -29.74 16.34 5.12
CA GLY A 235 -31.11 16.45 4.60
C GLY A 235 -31.22 16.82 3.11
N GLN A 236 -30.13 17.18 2.44
CA GLN A 236 -30.10 17.47 1.01
C GLN A 236 -29.76 16.21 0.21
N ARG A 237 -30.53 15.94 -0.86
CA ARG A 237 -30.20 14.88 -1.83
C ARG A 237 -28.96 15.29 -2.63
N ILE A 238 -27.91 14.49 -2.55
CA ILE A 238 -26.63 14.73 -3.24
C ILE A 238 -26.45 13.87 -4.50
N GLY A 239 -27.24 12.80 -4.65
CA GLY A 239 -27.21 12.00 -5.88
C GLY A 239 -28.09 10.76 -5.86
N GLN A 240 -28.39 10.24 -7.04
CA GLN A 240 -29.05 8.94 -7.23
C GLN A 240 -28.04 7.95 -7.81
N GLY A 241 -27.66 6.94 -7.02
CA GLY A 241 -26.61 6.00 -7.36
C GLY A 241 -25.21 6.52 -7.02
N ARG A 242 -24.26 5.58 -6.87
CA ARG A 242 -22.88 5.88 -6.42
C ARG A 242 -22.15 6.77 -7.40
N GLU A 243 -22.23 6.50 -8.70
CA GLU A 243 -21.51 7.26 -9.74
C GLU A 243 -22.00 8.71 -9.89
N ASN A 244 -23.32 8.94 -9.90
CA ASN A 244 -23.85 10.31 -9.92
C ASN A 244 -23.47 11.08 -8.65
N THR A 245 -23.42 10.40 -7.51
CA THR A 245 -22.98 11.02 -6.24
C THR A 245 -21.48 11.36 -6.30
N LYS A 246 -20.64 10.52 -6.91
CA LYS A 246 -19.22 10.83 -7.16
C LYS A 246 -19.07 12.07 -8.03
N ALA A 247 -19.84 12.18 -9.12
CA ALA A 247 -19.85 13.34 -10.00
C ALA A 247 -20.23 14.62 -9.25
N PHE A 248 -21.31 14.57 -8.46
CA PHE A 248 -21.73 15.69 -7.62
C PHE A 248 -20.64 16.14 -6.64
N LEU A 249 -19.96 15.21 -5.96
CA LEU A 249 -18.87 15.55 -5.04
C LEU A 249 -17.62 16.09 -5.76
N LYS A 250 -17.34 15.63 -6.98
CA LYS A 250 -16.27 16.21 -7.83
C LYS A 250 -16.60 17.66 -8.20
N GLU A 251 -17.86 17.97 -8.51
CA GLU A 251 -18.33 19.31 -8.85
C GLU A 251 -18.48 20.24 -7.64
N ASN A 252 -18.62 19.67 -6.43
CA ASN A 252 -18.81 20.42 -5.18
C ASN A 252 -17.74 20.08 -4.12
N PRO A 253 -16.47 20.50 -4.32
CA PRO A 253 -15.36 20.14 -3.41
C PRO A 253 -15.58 20.57 -1.95
N GLN A 254 -16.26 21.69 -1.72
CA GLN A 254 -16.57 22.19 -0.38
C GLN A 254 -17.47 21.22 0.41
N ILE A 255 -18.41 20.57 -0.27
CA ILE A 255 -19.28 19.55 0.35
C ILE A 255 -18.47 18.28 0.62
N ALA A 256 -17.65 17.85 -0.34
CA ALA A 256 -16.77 16.70 -0.17
C ALA A 256 -15.83 16.87 1.04
N GLU A 257 -15.25 18.06 1.21
CA GLU A 257 -14.39 18.39 2.37
C GLU A 257 -15.15 18.38 3.69
N LYS A 258 -16.38 18.91 3.74
CA LYS A 258 -17.22 18.85 4.94
C LYS A 258 -17.52 17.42 5.36
N ILE A 259 -17.89 16.57 4.40
CA ILE A 259 -18.16 15.15 4.64
C ILE A 259 -16.89 14.45 5.12
N GLU A 260 -15.75 14.69 4.46
CA GLU A 260 -14.47 14.09 4.85
C GLU A 260 -14.04 14.52 6.26
N GLN A 261 -14.19 15.80 6.63
CA GLN A 261 -13.89 16.27 7.97
C GLN A 261 -14.79 15.60 9.02
N ALA A 262 -16.08 15.47 8.75
CA ALA A 262 -17.01 14.75 9.62
C ALA A 262 -16.63 13.26 9.77
N ILE A 263 -16.21 12.60 8.68
CA ILE A 263 -15.71 11.22 8.70
C ILE A 263 -14.48 11.11 9.59
N ARG A 264 -13.50 12.01 9.43
CA ARG A 264 -12.25 12.02 10.21
C ARG A 264 -12.49 12.27 11.70
N GLN A 265 -13.42 13.15 12.05
CA GLN A 265 -13.79 13.39 13.45
C GLN A 265 -14.45 12.16 14.10
N ASN A 266 -15.19 11.38 13.31
CA ASN A 266 -15.81 10.13 13.75
C ASN A 266 -14.93 8.90 13.55
N ALA A 267 -13.65 9.06 13.21
CA ALA A 267 -12.76 7.96 12.86
C ALA A 267 -12.63 6.89 13.97
N GLY A 268 -12.75 7.27 15.25
CA GLY A 268 -12.80 6.31 16.37
C GLY A 268 -14.00 5.37 16.29
N ILE A 269 -15.19 5.91 15.98
CA ILE A 269 -16.43 5.14 15.82
C ILE A 269 -16.38 4.28 14.55
N ILE A 270 -15.78 4.80 13.47
CA ILE A 270 -15.59 4.06 12.22
C ILE A 270 -14.66 2.86 12.47
N VAL A 271 -13.57 3.07 13.22
CA VAL A 271 -12.65 2.00 13.61
C VAL A 271 -13.39 0.90 14.37
N ASP A 272 -14.25 1.24 15.33
CA ASP A 272 -15.00 0.24 16.10
C ASP A 272 -16.02 -0.52 15.22
N ARG A 273 -16.69 0.17 14.29
CA ARG A 273 -17.60 -0.49 13.33
C ARG A 273 -16.87 -1.39 12.33
N MET A 274 -15.66 -1.01 11.90
CA MET A 274 -14.81 -1.86 11.07
C MET A 274 -14.28 -3.08 11.84
N LEU A 275 -14.21 -3.03 13.17
CA LEU A 275 -13.82 -4.15 14.03
C LEU A 275 -14.99 -5.08 14.37
N ALA A 276 -16.23 -4.56 14.36
CA ALA A 276 -17.43 -5.33 14.69
C ALA A 276 -17.97 -6.21 13.56
N GLN A 277 -17.45 -6.07 12.34
CA GLN A 277 -17.71 -6.97 11.21
C GLN A 277 -16.43 -7.73 10.85
N PRO A 278 -16.06 -8.79 11.58
CA PRO A 278 -15.27 -9.83 10.97
C PRO A 278 -16.16 -10.54 9.94
N ASP A 279 -15.71 -10.59 8.68
CA ASP A 279 -16.17 -11.64 7.78
C ASP A 279 -15.73 -12.97 8.44
N GLU A 280 -16.68 -13.70 9.04
CA GLU A 280 -16.44 -14.93 9.81
C GLU A 280 -15.79 -16.05 8.96
N GLU A 281 -15.72 -15.89 7.63
CA GLU A 281 -15.15 -16.88 6.72
C GLU A 281 -13.65 -16.69 6.40
N GLU A 282 -13.01 -15.55 6.72
CA GLU A 282 -11.61 -15.28 6.29
C GLU A 282 -10.55 -15.31 7.42
N VAL A 283 -10.97 -15.49 8.68
CA VAL A 283 -10.04 -15.45 9.83
C VAL A 283 -9.20 -16.73 9.94
N THR A 284 -9.62 -17.81 9.29
CA THR A 284 -8.93 -19.12 9.35
C THR A 284 -7.86 -19.33 8.27
N GLU A 285 -7.81 -18.54 7.20
CA GLU A 285 -6.89 -18.81 6.06
C GLU A 285 -5.75 -17.80 5.84
N ALA A 286 -5.72 -16.66 6.52
CA ALA A 286 -4.87 -15.54 6.10
C ALA A 286 -3.69 -15.16 7.02
N VAL A 287 -3.41 -15.90 8.10
CA VAL A 287 -2.31 -15.55 9.00
C VAL A 287 -1.24 -16.63 8.95
N ASP A 288 -0.17 -16.36 8.19
CA ASP A 288 1.09 -17.09 8.33
C ASP A 288 1.48 -17.02 9.83
N PRO A 289 1.75 -18.15 10.51
CA PRO A 289 2.17 -18.12 11.92
C PRO A 289 3.40 -17.23 12.16
N GLU A 290 4.19 -16.90 11.12
CA GLU A 290 5.27 -15.92 11.17
C GLU A 290 4.81 -14.45 11.28
N ASP A 291 3.55 -14.14 10.96
CA ASP A 291 2.95 -12.78 10.95
C ASP A 291 2.20 -12.42 12.23
N ALA A 292 1.90 -13.40 13.08
CA ALA A 292 1.35 -13.16 14.40
C ALA A 292 2.43 -12.52 15.31
N ALA A 293 2.35 -11.21 15.53
CA ALA A 293 3.18 -10.56 16.54
C ALA A 293 2.79 -11.08 17.94
N PRO A 294 3.74 -11.34 18.86
CA PRO A 294 3.40 -11.62 20.24
C PRO A 294 2.71 -10.38 20.82
N VAL A 295 1.42 -10.50 21.14
CA VAL A 295 0.69 -9.49 21.90
C VAL A 295 1.43 -9.36 23.23
N ALA A 296 1.99 -8.18 23.50
CA ALA A 296 2.63 -7.89 24.77
C ALA A 296 1.62 -8.16 25.88
N GLY A 297 1.81 -9.26 26.61
CA GLY A 297 0.98 -9.62 27.73
C GLY A 297 0.97 -8.46 28.71
N ARG A 298 -0.21 -7.95 29.03
CA ARG A 298 -0.39 -7.07 30.19
C ARG A 298 0.14 -7.85 31.40
N GLY A 299 1.32 -7.48 31.87
CA GLY A 299 1.85 -7.96 33.13
C GLY A 299 0.81 -7.68 34.20
N ARG A 300 0.25 -8.75 34.77
CA ARG A 300 -0.47 -8.68 36.02
C ARG A 300 0.55 -8.24 37.07
N ARG A 301 0.36 -7.04 37.61
CA ARG A 301 0.80 -6.72 38.97
C ARG A 301 -0.14 -7.44 39.94
#